data_AF-A0A1A2Z942-F1
#
_entry.id   AF-A0A1A2Z942-F1
#
_cell.length_a   1.000
_cell.length_b   1.000
_cell.length_c   1.000
_cell.angle_alpha   90.00
_cell.angle_beta   90.00
_cell.angle_gamma   90.00
#
_symmetry.space_group_name_H-M   'P 1'
#
loop_
_entity.id
_entity.type
_entity.pdbx_description
1 polymer ?
#
loop_
_entity_poly.entity_id
_entity_poly.type
_entity_poly.pdbx_seq_one_letter_code
_entity_poly.pdbx_strand_id
1 'polypeptide(L)'
;MPDEPVTPSPTGPVPEYDDAGVPTFESVRDQIEARYATAQGAAELDAETSEGRSVDEQYDERRRAAAERLAQIRESMRPDQG
;
A
#
# COMPACT_ATOMS: atom_id res chain seq x y z
N MET A 1 16.70 13.54 15.87
CA MET A 1 16.06 14.42 14.87
C MET A 1 14.77 13.72 14.51
N PRO A 2 13.58 14.30 14.71
CA PRO A 2 12.37 13.71 14.13
C PRO A 2 12.55 13.72 12.61
N ASP A 3 12.33 12.58 11.95
CA ASP A 3 12.30 12.49 10.50
C ASP A 3 11.19 13.42 10.00
N GLU A 4 11.56 14.54 9.39
CA GLU A 4 10.59 15.37 8.67
C GLU A 4 10.06 14.52 7.51
N PRO A 5 8.73 14.46 7.30
CA PRO A 5 8.20 13.80 6.13
C PRO A 5 8.78 14.51 4.91
N VAL A 6 9.63 13.83 4.16
CA VAL A 6 10.06 14.27 2.83
C VAL A 6 8.79 14.21 1.99
N THR A 7 8.03 15.31 1.98
CA THR A 7 6.98 15.49 0.99
C THR A 7 7.66 15.36 -0.36
N PRO A 8 7.28 14.38 -1.21
CA PRO A 8 7.85 14.29 -2.52
C PRO A 8 7.55 15.62 -3.20
N SER A 9 8.59 16.40 -3.48
CA SER A 9 8.48 17.61 -4.28
C SER A 9 7.78 17.18 -5.56
N PRO A 10 6.72 17.88 -6.02
CA PRO A 10 5.99 17.49 -7.22
C PRO A 10 6.97 17.57 -8.40
N THR A 11 7.65 16.46 -8.67
CA THR A 11 8.61 16.29 -9.77
C THR A 11 7.82 15.92 -11.03
N GLY A 12 6.65 16.54 -11.18
CA GLY A 12 5.81 16.46 -12.35
C GLY A 12 5.85 17.78 -13.09
N PRO A 13 5.63 17.79 -14.42
CA PRO A 13 5.47 19.03 -15.15
C PRO A 13 4.38 19.87 -14.49
N VAL A 14 4.65 21.17 -14.31
CA VAL A 14 3.64 22.14 -13.88
C VAL A 14 2.51 22.06 -14.90
N PRO A 15 1.24 21.89 -14.48
CA PRO A 15 0.16 21.78 -15.45
C PRO A 15 0.12 23.03 -16.33
N GLU A 16 0.16 22.81 -17.64
CA GLU A 16 0.02 23.89 -18.62
C GLU A 16 -1.45 24.26 -18.71
N TYR A 17 -1.74 25.53 -18.52
CA TYR A 17 -3.07 26.11 -18.64
C TYR A 17 -3.12 27.02 -19.87
N ASP A 18 -4.26 27.06 -20.54
CA ASP A 18 -4.53 28.05 -21.56
C ASP A 18 -4.78 29.45 -20.96
N ASP A 19 -4.94 30.46 -21.82
CA ASP A 19 -5.15 31.85 -21.40
C ASP A 19 -6.45 32.04 -20.57
N ALA A 20 -7.40 31.11 -20.65
CA ALA A 20 -8.63 31.10 -19.86
C ALA A 20 -8.46 30.35 -18.52
N GLY A 21 -7.28 29.81 -18.24
CA GLY A 21 -6.97 29.05 -17.03
C GLY A 21 -7.47 27.60 -17.06
N VAL A 22 -7.76 27.05 -18.24
CA VAL A 22 -8.19 25.65 -18.42
C VAL A 22 -6.96 24.79 -18.71
N PRO A 23 -6.80 23.63 -18.04
CA PRO A 23 -5.70 22.71 -18.35
C PRO A 23 -5.72 22.25 -19.80
N THR A 24 -4.57 22.26 -20.46
CA THR A 24 -4.45 21.68 -21.79
C THR A 24 -4.61 20.16 -21.74
N PHE A 25 -5.01 19.55 -22.85
CA PHE A 25 -5.11 18.08 -22.94
C PHE A 25 -3.77 17.39 -22.64
N GLU A 26 -2.69 17.92 -23.20
CA GLU A 26 -1.33 17.40 -22.99
C GLU A 26 -0.96 17.46 -21.51
N SER A 27 -1.24 18.58 -20.83
CA SER A 27 -1.00 18.72 -19.39
C SER A 27 -1.74 17.68 -18.56
N VAL A 28 -3.00 17.39 -18.89
CA VAL A 28 -3.79 16.37 -18.18
C VAL A 28 -3.23 14.98 -18.43
N ARG A 29 -2.88 14.66 -19.69
CA ARG A 29 -2.27 13.38 -20.05
C ARG A 29 -0.98 13.16 -19.28
N ASP A 30 -0.06 14.12 -19.34
CA ASP A 30 1.26 14.02 -18.70
C ASP A 30 1.12 13.89 -17.17
N GLN A 31 0.16 14.59 -16.56
CA GLN A 31 -0.13 14.46 -15.13
C GLN A 31 -0.68 13.06 -14.76
N ILE A 32 -1.53 12.47 -15.61
CA ILE A 32 -2.05 11.10 -15.41
C ILE A 32 -0.90 10.09 -15.51
N GLU A 33 -0.04 10.22 -16.53
CA GLU A 33 1.11 9.35 -16.72
C GLU A 33 2.09 9.42 -15.54
N ALA A 34 2.41 10.64 -15.08
CA ALA A 34 3.28 10.84 -13.92
C ALA A 34 2.70 10.23 -12.64
N ARG A 35 1.39 10.41 -12.39
CA ARG A 35 0.71 9.79 -11.23
C ARG A 35 0.69 8.27 -11.34
N TYR A 36 0.43 7.74 -12.54
CA TYR A 36 0.42 6.30 -12.78
C TYR A 36 1.79 5.68 -12.52
N ALA A 37 2.86 6.26 -13.07
CA ALA A 37 4.23 5.80 -12.87
C ALA A 37 4.63 5.84 -11.38
N THR A 38 4.24 6.91 -10.67
CA THR A 38 4.49 7.04 -9.22
C THR A 38 3.72 5.97 -8.43
N ALA A 39 2.43 5.78 -8.71
CA ALA A 39 1.59 4.81 -8.02
C ALA A 39 2.10 3.37 -8.19
N GLN A 40 2.68 3.05 -9.36
CA GLN A 40 3.25 1.74 -9.61
C GLN A 40 4.43 1.41 -8.66
N GLY A 41 5.27 2.38 -8.31
CA GLY A 41 6.40 2.18 -7.39
C GLY A 41 6.09 2.48 -5.91
N ALA A 42 5.05 3.27 -5.64
CA ALA A 42 4.72 3.70 -4.27
C ALA A 42 4.30 2.53 -3.37
N ALA A 43 3.56 1.55 -3.90
CA ALA A 43 3.10 0.42 -3.10
C ALA A 43 4.26 -0.44 -2.56
N GLU A 44 5.32 -0.61 -3.34
CA GLU A 44 6.53 -1.34 -2.91
C GLU A 44 7.27 -0.58 -1.81
N LEU A 45 7.45 0.74 -2.00
CA LEU A 45 8.08 1.61 -1.01
C LEU A 45 7.29 1.70 0.30
N ASP A 46 5.96 1.80 0.21
CA ASP A 46 5.06 1.84 1.37
C ASP A 46 5.13 0.53 2.17
N ALA A 47 5.21 -0.62 1.49
CA ALA A 47 5.38 -1.93 2.14
C ALA A 47 6.74 -2.07 2.84
N GLU A 48 7.79 -1.45 2.31
CA GLU A 48 9.14 -1.46 2.91
C GLU A 48 9.29 -0.55 4.13
N THR A 49 8.32 0.32 4.40
CA THR A 49 8.31 1.16 5.61
C THR A 49 8.22 0.32 6.90
N SER A 50 8.60 0.91 8.04
CA SER A 50 8.44 0.25 9.34
C SER A 50 6.97 -0.03 9.68
N GLU A 51 6.08 0.88 9.30
CA GLU A 51 4.63 0.70 9.50
C GLU A 51 4.08 -0.40 8.59
N GLY A 52 4.45 -0.43 7.30
CA GLY A 52 4.09 -1.48 6.35
C GLY A 52 4.49 -2.87 6.84
N ARG A 53 5.75 -3.04 7.24
CA ARG A 53 6.25 -4.30 7.82
C ARG A 53 5.47 -4.75 9.06
N SER A 54 5.10 -3.81 9.93
CA SER A 54 4.32 -4.12 11.15
C SER A 54 2.89 -4.60 10.84
N VAL A 55 2.28 -4.10 9.77
CA VAL A 55 0.92 -4.52 9.35
C VAL A 55 0.96 -5.93 8.78
N ASP A 56 1.97 -6.25 7.99
CA ASP A 56 2.20 -7.59 7.45
C ASP A 56 2.46 -8.61 8.57
N GLU A 57 3.30 -8.27 9.54
CA GLU A 57 3.55 -9.10 10.72
C GLU A 57 2.26 -9.39 11.50
N GLN A 58 1.45 -8.35 11.78
CA GLN A 58 0.15 -8.51 12.45
C GLN A 58 -0.83 -9.39 11.64
N TYR A 59 -0.82 -9.27 10.31
CA TYR A 59 -1.64 -10.12 9.45
C TYR A 59 -1.21 -11.59 9.54
N ASP A 60 0.10 -11.84 9.48
CA ASP A 60 0.70 -13.16 9.59
C ASP A 60 0.42 -13.81 10.95
N GLU A 61 0.57 -13.06 12.05
CA GLU A 61 0.24 -13.52 13.40
C GLU A 61 -1.23 -13.92 13.52
N ARG A 62 -2.16 -13.10 13.03
CA ARG A 62 -3.59 -13.43 13.02
C ARG A 62 -3.88 -14.69 12.21
N ARG A 63 -3.21 -14.86 11.07
CA ARG A 63 -3.36 -16.05 10.22
C ARG A 63 -2.84 -17.30 10.91
N ARG A 64 -1.69 -17.24 11.58
CA ARG A 64 -1.12 -18.34 12.37
C ARG A 64 -2.04 -18.71 13.53
N ALA A 65 -2.50 -17.72 14.31
CA ALA A 65 -3.42 -17.93 15.41
C ALA A 65 -4.75 -18.57 14.95
N ALA A 66 -5.30 -18.14 13.82
CA ALA A 66 -6.49 -18.74 13.24
C ALA A 66 -6.25 -20.20 12.81
N ALA A 67 -5.10 -20.49 12.19
CA ALA A 67 -4.73 -21.85 11.77
C ALA A 67 -4.55 -22.79 12.97
N GLU A 68 -3.86 -22.34 14.03
CA GLU A 68 -3.71 -23.10 15.28
C GLU A 68 -5.06 -23.39 15.94
N ARG A 69 -5.95 -22.38 15.97
CA ARG A 69 -7.28 -22.57 16.54
C ARG A 69 -8.09 -23.60 15.75
N LEU A 70 -8.03 -23.56 14.43
CA LEU A 70 -8.68 -24.55 13.57
C LEU A 70 -8.09 -25.96 13.77
N ALA A 71 -6.78 -26.08 13.99
CA ALA A 71 -6.14 -27.35 14.30
C ALA A 71 -6.64 -27.93 15.63
N GLN A 72 -6.72 -27.10 16.69
CA GLN A 72 -7.30 -27.51 17.97
C GLN A 72 -8.75 -27.98 17.84
N ILE A 73 -9.58 -27.25 17.09
CA ILE A 73 -10.98 -27.65 16.87
C ILE A 73 -11.03 -29.01 16.18
N ARG A 74 -10.22 -29.22 15.13
CA ARG A 74 -10.17 -30.49 14.40
C ARG A 74 -9.75 -31.66 15.30
N GLU A 75 -8.78 -31.44 16.17
CA GLU A 75 -8.36 -32.45 17.15
C GLU A 75 -9.48 -32.76 18.15
N SER A 76 -10.15 -31.73 18.69
CA SER A 76 -11.28 -31.92 19.63
C SER A 76 -12.49 -32.62 19.01
N MET A 77 -12.60 -32.59 17.68
CA MET A 77 -13.67 -33.26 16.93
C MET A 77 -13.31 -34.68 16.49
N ARG A 78 -12.06 -35.12 16.67
CA ARG A 78 -11.73 -36.53 16.45
C ARG A 78 -12.42 -37.35 17.55
N PRO A 79 -13.28 -38.32 17.20
CA PRO A 79 -13.84 -39.21 18.21
C PRO A 79 -12.68 -39.95 18.89
N ASP A 80 -12.71 -40.06 20.22
CA ASP A 80 -11.88 -41.00 20.96
C ASP A 80 -12.05 -42.36 20.27
N GLN A 81 -10.99 -42.87 19.65
CA GLN A 81 -10.98 -44.25 19.17
C GLN A 81 -10.94 -45.15 20.41
N GLY A 82 -12.13 -45.42 20.96
CA GLY A 82 -12.43 -46.43 21.96
C GLY A 82 -13.36 -47.48 21.39
#